data_AF-A0A7J7Z850-F1
#
_entry.id   AF-A0A7J7Z850-F1
#
_cell.length_a   1.000
_cell.length_b   1.000
_cell.length_c   1.000
_cell.angle_alpha   90.00
_cell.angle_beta   90.00
_cell.angle_gamma   90.00
#
_symmetry.space_group_name_H-M   'P 1'
#
loop_
_entity.id
_entity.type
_entity.pdbx_description
1 polymer ?
#
loop_
_entity_poly.entity_id
_entity_poly.type
_entity_poly.pdbx_seq_one_letter_code
_entity_poly.pdbx_strand_id
1 'polypeptide(L)'
;MWLYLAILVGLYYLLRWHRERQVVSHLRDKYVLITGYFVKMLNVNLLGVIEVTLSLLPLVRKAKGRVVNVSSVMGRVSLCGGGYCISKYGIEAFSDSLRRELSHFGVKVAIIEPGFFKTFVTSPPVISRSYQEAWDKASPEVKEAYGERFLARTLKAVGSLEKKCTHDLSLVTNCMEHALTACHPRTRYSAGWDAKLIYLPMSYMPTFLVDAMTNWSKPRPAKAM
;
A
#
# COMPACT_ATOMS: atom_id res chain seq x y z
N MET A 1 35.07 -23.26 8.22
CA MET A 1 33.67 -22.87 7.96
C MET A 1 33.44 -21.36 8.10
N TRP A 2 33.90 -20.72 9.19
CA TRP A 2 33.72 -19.26 9.42
C TRP A 2 34.48 -18.33 8.46
N LEU A 3 35.66 -18.73 7.97
CA LEU A 3 36.44 -17.95 6.98
C LEU A 3 35.68 -17.70 5.68
N TYR A 4 35.01 -18.73 5.14
CA TYR A 4 34.19 -18.58 3.92
C TYR A 4 32.99 -17.66 4.14
N LEU A 5 32.37 -17.72 5.34
CA LEU A 5 31.27 -16.83 5.70
C LEU A 5 31.76 -15.37 5.81
N ALA A 6 32.91 -15.14 6.46
CA ALA A 6 33.51 -13.82 6.58
C ALA A 6 33.92 -13.23 5.22
N ILE A 7 34.47 -14.05 4.32
CA ILE A 7 34.79 -13.65 2.94
C ILE A 7 33.52 -13.30 2.16
N LEU A 8 32.46 -14.10 2.25
CA LEU A 8 31.17 -13.83 1.61
C LEU A 8 30.54 -12.53 2.11
N VAL A 9 30.56 -12.29 3.42
CA VAL A 9 30.06 -11.06 4.03
C VAL A 9 30.91 -9.87 3.59
N GLY A 10 32.24 -10.00 3.58
CA GLY A 10 33.14 -8.96 3.08
C GLY A 10 32.91 -8.61 1.61
N LEU A 11 32.80 -9.62 0.74
CA LEU A 11 32.47 -9.46 -0.68
C LEU A 11 31.09 -8.82 -0.87
N TYR A 12 30.09 -9.21 -0.07
CA TYR A 12 28.76 -8.59 -0.10
C TYR A 12 28.84 -7.09 0.21
N TYR A 13 29.54 -6.70 1.29
CA TYR A 13 29.69 -5.29 1.64
C TYR A 13 30.52 -4.51 0.61
N LEU A 14 31.54 -5.12 0.01
CA LEU A 14 32.38 -4.48 -0.99
C LEU A 14 31.65 -4.29 -2.34
N LEU A 15 30.87 -5.30 -2.76
CA LEU A 15 29.96 -5.20 -3.92
C LEU A 15 28.86 -4.18 -3.69
N ARG A 16 28.29 -4.15 -2.48
CA ARG A 16 27.29 -3.17 -2.07
C ARG A 16 27.89 -1.76 -2.10
N TRP A 17 29.06 -1.54 -1.51
CA TRP A 17 29.77 -0.26 -1.50
C TRP A 17 30.10 0.22 -2.92
N HIS A 18 30.59 -0.67 -3.78
CA HIS A 18 30.86 -0.35 -5.18
C HIS A 18 29.58 0.05 -5.93
N ARG A 19 28.49 -0.72 -5.80
CA ARG A 19 27.19 -0.40 -6.42
C ARG A 19 26.62 0.92 -5.92
N GLU A 20 26.67 1.19 -4.61
CA GLU A 20 26.14 2.42 -4.00
C GLU A 20 26.92 3.69 -4.42
N ARG A 21 28.18 3.55 -4.88
CA ARG A 21 28.98 4.66 -5.42
C ARG A 21 28.77 4.95 -6.90
N GLN A 22 28.05 4.10 -7.63
CA GLN A 22 27.75 4.35 -9.04
C GLN A 22 26.74 5.50 -9.14
N VAL A 23 27.12 6.59 -9.81
CA VAL A 23 26.25 7.75 -10.06
C VAL A 23 25.65 7.62 -11.46
N VAL A 24 24.33 7.73 -11.57
CA VAL A 24 23.63 7.63 -12.86
C VAL A 24 23.88 8.90 -13.68
N SER A 25 24.54 8.76 -14.83
CA SER A 25 24.62 9.81 -15.86
C SER A 25 23.29 9.92 -16.62
N HIS A 26 22.87 11.14 -16.98
CA HIS A 26 21.60 11.46 -17.68
C HIS A 26 20.31 11.27 -16.85
N LEU A 27 20.06 12.19 -15.91
CA LEU A 27 18.90 12.16 -15.00
C LEU A 27 17.55 12.59 -15.62
N ARG A 28 17.51 13.06 -16.87
CA ARG A 28 16.35 13.82 -17.41
C ARG A 28 15.19 12.97 -17.95
N ASP A 29 15.37 11.67 -18.21
CA ASP A 29 14.38 10.86 -18.94
C ASP A 29 13.60 9.86 -18.08
N LYS A 30 13.49 10.08 -16.76
CA LYS A 30 12.79 9.15 -15.85
C LYS A 30 11.30 9.52 -15.74
N TYR A 31 10.53 9.17 -16.75
CA TYR A 31 9.08 9.22 -16.67
C TYR A 31 8.54 7.92 -16.07
N VAL A 32 7.79 8.04 -14.96
CA VAL A 32 7.11 6.92 -14.32
C VAL A 32 5.61 7.04 -14.63
N LEU A 33 5.03 6.05 -15.31
CA LEU A 33 3.58 5.96 -15.64
C LEU A 33 2.68 5.93 -14.38
N ILE A 34 3.27 5.89 -13.19
CA ILE A 34 2.58 5.85 -11.89
C ILE A 34 1.85 7.18 -11.57
N THR A 35 1.94 8.20 -12.43
CA THR A 35 1.24 9.47 -12.25
C THR A 35 -0.27 9.39 -12.56
N GLY A 36 -1.02 8.72 -11.69
CA GLY A 36 -2.47 8.80 -11.63
C GLY A 36 -2.95 10.04 -10.85
N TYR A 37 -4.26 10.18 -10.67
CA TYR A 37 -4.88 11.27 -9.90
C TYR A 37 -4.54 11.20 -8.40
N PHE A 38 -3.42 11.79 -7.99
CA PHE A 38 -3.01 11.85 -6.58
C PHE A 38 -3.96 12.72 -5.75
N VAL A 39 -4.19 13.96 -6.19
CA VAL A 39 -4.89 14.99 -5.39
C VAL A 39 -6.29 14.52 -4.99
N LYS A 40 -7.11 14.07 -5.94
CA LYS A 40 -8.47 13.60 -5.64
C LYS A 40 -8.45 12.43 -4.65
N MET A 41 -7.55 11.48 -4.83
CA MET A 41 -7.47 10.30 -3.98
C MET A 41 -6.98 10.63 -2.57
N LEU A 42 -5.99 11.52 -2.44
CA LEU A 42 -5.48 11.97 -1.14
C LEU A 42 -6.50 12.85 -0.41
N ASN A 43 -7.19 13.74 -1.12
CA ASN A 43 -8.24 14.58 -0.53
C ASN A 43 -9.34 13.73 0.11
N VAL A 44 -9.79 12.66 -0.56
CA VAL A 44 -10.85 11.80 -0.03
C VAL A 44 -10.30 10.80 1.00
N ASN A 45 -9.31 9.99 0.62
CA ASN A 45 -8.89 8.84 1.41
C ASN A 45 -8.02 9.20 2.63
N LEU A 46 -7.38 10.37 2.61
CA LEU A 46 -6.49 10.82 3.67
C LEU A 46 -7.03 12.06 4.37
N LEU A 47 -7.13 13.19 3.65
CA LEU A 47 -7.55 14.46 4.27
C LEU A 47 -8.97 14.38 4.81
N GLY A 48 -9.91 13.80 4.07
CA GLY A 48 -11.29 13.63 4.53
C GLY A 48 -11.39 12.80 5.81
N VAL A 49 -10.58 11.75 5.97
CA VAL A 49 -10.55 10.96 7.21
C VAL A 49 -9.97 11.77 8.37
N ILE A 50 -8.91 12.54 8.12
CA ILE A 50 -8.29 13.42 9.12
C ILE A 50 -9.31 14.47 9.59
N GLU A 51 -9.93 15.18 8.64
CA GLU A 51 -10.89 16.26 8.93
C GLU A 51 -12.09 15.76 9.73
N VAL A 52 -12.71 14.64 9.33
CA VAL A 52 -13.84 14.04 10.06
C VAL A 52 -13.40 13.61 11.47
N THR A 53 -12.24 12.95 11.57
CA THR A 53 -11.74 12.47 12.87
C THR A 53 -11.48 13.63 13.83
N LEU A 54 -10.79 14.67 13.38
CA LEU A 54 -10.46 15.84 14.20
C LEU A 54 -11.70 16.65 14.58
N SER A 55 -12.67 16.78 13.66
CA SER A 55 -13.92 17.49 13.93
C SER A 55 -14.77 16.81 15.00
N LEU A 56 -14.80 15.48 15.02
CA LEU A 56 -15.55 14.69 16.01
C LEU A 56 -14.76 14.43 17.30
N LEU A 57 -13.46 14.74 17.30
CA LEU A 57 -12.55 14.41 18.38
C LEU A 57 -12.96 14.95 19.76
N PRO A 58 -13.50 16.18 19.91
CA PRO A 58 -13.98 16.67 21.20
C PRO A 58 -15.07 15.78 21.82
N LEU A 59 -16.00 15.27 21.01
CA LEU A 59 -17.06 14.38 21.46
C LEU A 59 -16.51 13.00 21.85
N VAL A 60 -15.61 12.45 21.03
CA VAL A 60 -14.95 11.17 21.31
C VAL A 60 -14.15 11.25 22.61
N ARG A 61 -13.43 12.35 22.84
CA ARG A 61 -12.69 12.60 24.09
C ARG A 61 -13.61 12.68 25.30
N LYS A 62 -14.71 13.43 25.22
CA LYS A 62 -15.70 13.54 26.30
C LYS A 62 -16.29 12.18 26.68
N ALA A 63 -16.54 11.32 25.69
CA ALA A 63 -17.07 9.98 25.90
C ALA A 63 -16.01 8.94 26.30
N LYS A 64 -14.71 9.29 26.31
CA LYS A 64 -13.59 8.32 26.37
C LYS A 64 -13.79 7.19 25.34
N GLY A 65 -14.25 7.58 24.15
CA GLY A 65 -14.69 6.69 23.09
C GLY A 65 -13.53 6.07 22.32
N ARG A 66 -13.81 5.68 21.08
CA ARG A 66 -12.84 5.00 20.21
C ARG A 66 -12.87 5.58 18.81
N VAL A 67 -11.70 5.55 18.16
CA VAL A 67 -11.55 5.84 16.73
C VAL A 67 -11.10 4.56 16.05
N VAL A 68 -11.84 4.14 15.01
CA VAL A 68 -11.49 2.97 14.20
C VAL A 68 -11.33 3.40 12.76
N ASN A 69 -10.09 3.44 12.28
CA ASN A 69 -9.77 3.85 10.92
C ASN A 69 -9.54 2.62 10.02
N VAL A 70 -10.08 2.65 8.80
CA VAL A 70 -9.90 1.58 7.82
C VAL A 70 -8.78 1.95 6.85
N SER A 71 -7.63 1.30 7.04
CA SER A 71 -6.45 1.39 6.19
C SER A 71 -6.53 0.31 5.09
N SER A 72 -5.44 -0.42 4.85
CA SER A 72 -5.27 -1.56 3.95
C SER A 72 -3.92 -2.20 4.23
N VAL A 73 -3.73 -3.45 3.82
CA VAL A 73 -2.38 -4.04 3.64
C VAL A 73 -1.47 -3.16 2.77
N MET A 74 -2.04 -2.34 1.88
CA MET A 74 -1.29 -1.36 1.07
C MET A 74 -0.79 -0.14 1.87
N GLY A 75 -1.16 -0.01 3.14
CA GLY A 75 -0.53 0.90 4.12
C GLY A 75 0.74 0.31 4.77
N ARG A 76 1.05 -0.97 4.49
CA ARG A 76 2.20 -1.71 5.01
C ARG A 76 3.20 -2.09 3.92
N VAL A 77 2.74 -2.27 2.68
CA VAL A 77 3.58 -2.59 1.52
C VAL A 77 2.99 -1.94 0.26
N SER A 78 3.81 -1.29 -0.57
CA SER A 78 3.34 -0.56 -1.74
C SER A 78 3.40 -1.43 -3.00
N LEU A 79 2.28 -2.08 -3.35
CA LEU A 79 2.21 -2.92 -4.55
C LEU A 79 1.55 -2.22 -5.74
N CYS A 80 0.70 -1.23 -5.45
CA CYS A 80 -0.06 -0.46 -6.43
C CYS A 80 0.56 0.93 -6.64
N GLY A 81 0.44 1.45 -7.86
CA GLY A 81 0.81 2.84 -8.17
C GLY A 81 -0.24 3.88 -7.74
N GLY A 82 0.06 5.15 -7.99
CA GLY A 82 -0.84 6.29 -7.77
C GLY A 82 -0.98 6.68 -6.30
N GLY A 83 -2.05 7.42 -5.99
CA GLY A 83 -2.30 7.95 -4.64
C GLY A 83 -2.77 6.93 -3.61
N TYR A 84 -3.06 5.67 -3.98
CA TYR A 84 -3.75 4.73 -3.08
C TYR A 84 -2.86 4.30 -1.93
N CYS A 85 -1.67 3.76 -2.24
CA CYS A 85 -0.73 3.34 -1.20
C CYS A 85 -0.32 4.54 -0.33
N ILE A 86 -0.05 5.70 -0.95
CA ILE A 86 0.28 6.94 -0.23
C ILE A 86 -0.82 7.29 0.77
N SER A 87 -2.09 7.27 0.34
CA SER A 87 -3.22 7.56 1.21
C SER A 87 -3.31 6.59 2.40
N LYS A 88 -3.09 5.29 2.17
CA LYS A 88 -3.18 4.26 3.20
C LYS A 88 -2.02 4.29 4.19
N TYR A 89 -0.79 4.54 3.71
CA TYR A 89 0.36 4.84 4.59
C TYR A 89 0.11 6.11 5.42
N GLY A 90 -0.51 7.14 4.82
CA GLY A 90 -0.91 8.35 5.53
C GLY A 90 -1.87 8.06 6.69
N ILE A 91 -2.86 7.18 6.46
CA ILE A 91 -3.79 6.75 7.51
C ILE A 91 -3.10 5.97 8.63
N GLU A 92 -2.12 5.10 8.31
CA GLU A 92 -1.30 4.42 9.33
C GLU A 92 -0.58 5.43 10.23
N ALA A 93 0.14 6.36 9.60
CA ALA A 93 0.92 7.37 10.32
C ALA A 93 0.03 8.29 11.15
N PHE A 94 -1.07 8.79 10.57
CA PHE A 94 -2.06 9.61 11.27
C PHE A 94 -2.64 8.89 12.49
N SER A 95 -3.05 7.63 12.32
CA SER A 95 -3.67 6.85 13.39
C SER A 95 -2.68 6.54 14.52
N ASP A 96 -1.40 6.27 14.20
CA ASP A 96 -0.36 6.06 15.21
C ASP A 96 -0.06 7.33 16.01
N SER A 97 0.03 8.49 15.36
CA SER A 97 0.19 9.78 16.04
C SER A 97 -1.01 10.07 16.95
N LEU A 98 -2.22 9.96 16.41
CA LEU A 98 -3.46 10.19 17.13
C LEU A 98 -3.58 9.28 18.36
N ARG A 99 -3.22 8.01 18.23
CA ARG A 99 -3.23 7.05 19.35
C ARG A 99 -2.33 7.48 20.50
N ARG A 100 -1.12 7.98 20.19
CA ARG A 100 -0.15 8.42 21.21
C ARG A 100 -0.64 9.69 21.90
N GLU A 101 -1.10 10.68 21.13
CA GLU A 101 -1.63 11.94 21.67
C GLU A 101 -2.86 11.72 22.56
N LEU A 102 -3.75 10.82 22.16
CA LEU A 102 -5.01 10.59 22.86
C LEU A 102 -4.94 9.60 24.02
N SER A 103 -3.81 8.90 24.19
CA SER A 103 -3.64 7.84 25.18
C SER A 103 -3.97 8.32 26.61
N HIS A 104 -3.47 9.49 27.00
CA HIS A 104 -3.71 10.11 28.31
C HIS A 104 -5.16 10.56 28.53
N PHE A 105 -5.95 10.70 27.46
CA PHE A 105 -7.36 11.06 27.53
C PHE A 105 -8.29 9.83 27.55
N GLY A 106 -7.72 8.61 27.60
CA GLY A 106 -8.49 7.37 27.65
C GLY A 106 -9.20 6.99 26.34
N VAL A 107 -8.90 7.68 25.24
CA VAL A 107 -9.44 7.34 23.92
C VAL A 107 -8.55 6.30 23.26
N LYS A 108 -9.16 5.23 22.75
CA LYS A 108 -8.45 4.15 22.05
C LYS A 108 -8.56 4.35 20.54
N VAL A 109 -7.45 4.15 19.82
CA VAL A 109 -7.42 4.23 18.37
C VAL A 109 -6.99 2.87 17.82
N ALA A 110 -7.76 2.33 16.88
CA ALA A 110 -7.51 1.06 16.21
C ALA A 110 -7.50 1.24 14.69
N ILE A 111 -6.68 0.42 14.02
CA ILE A 111 -6.54 0.42 12.57
C ILE A 111 -6.96 -0.94 12.03
N ILE A 112 -7.82 -0.94 11.02
CA ILE A 112 -8.19 -2.13 10.27
C ILE A 112 -7.36 -2.15 8.99
N GLU A 113 -6.67 -3.25 8.72
CA GLU A 113 -5.78 -3.46 7.58
C GLU A 113 -6.31 -4.61 6.71
N PRO A 114 -7.38 -4.41 5.90
CA PRO A 114 -7.91 -5.47 5.05
C PRO A 114 -6.92 -5.86 3.94
N GLY A 115 -6.90 -7.15 3.62
CA GLY A 115 -6.39 -7.71 2.37
C GLY A 115 -7.32 -7.45 1.19
N PHE A 116 -7.39 -8.37 0.24
CA PHE A 116 -8.23 -8.27 -0.94
C PHE A 116 -9.64 -8.82 -0.69
N PHE A 117 -10.64 -7.93 -0.70
CA PHE A 117 -12.05 -8.28 -0.52
C PHE A 117 -12.87 -7.82 -1.71
N LYS A 118 -13.86 -8.62 -2.13
CA LYS A 118 -14.72 -8.31 -3.28
C LYS A 118 -15.61 -7.13 -2.95
N THR A 119 -15.19 -5.94 -3.38
CA THR A 119 -15.90 -4.68 -3.22
C THR A 119 -15.81 -3.88 -4.52
N PHE A 120 -16.50 -2.74 -4.59
CA PHE A 120 -16.43 -1.86 -5.76
C PHE A 120 -14.99 -1.42 -6.08
N VAL A 121 -14.18 -1.19 -5.04
CA VAL A 121 -12.79 -0.72 -5.16
C VAL A 121 -11.88 -1.77 -5.83
N THR A 122 -12.14 -3.06 -5.62
CA THR A 122 -11.37 -4.15 -6.23
C THR A 122 -11.98 -4.67 -7.53
N SER A 123 -13.05 -4.04 -8.02
CA SER A 123 -13.76 -4.52 -9.20
C SER A 123 -12.91 -4.34 -10.47
N PRO A 124 -12.73 -5.41 -11.28
CA PRO A 124 -11.92 -5.30 -12.48
C PRO A 124 -12.37 -4.21 -13.46
N PRO A 125 -13.68 -3.98 -13.72
CA PRO A 125 -14.11 -2.92 -14.63
C PRO A 125 -13.69 -1.51 -14.17
N VAL A 126 -13.77 -1.23 -12.86
CA VAL A 126 -13.41 0.09 -12.31
C VAL A 126 -11.90 0.32 -12.40
N ILE A 127 -11.11 -0.69 -12.02
CA ILE A 127 -9.65 -0.60 -12.07
C ILE A 127 -9.17 -0.50 -13.51
N SER A 128 -9.69 -1.35 -14.41
CA SER A 128 -9.35 -1.31 -15.84
C SER A 128 -9.66 0.03 -16.47
N ARG A 129 -10.82 0.63 -16.16
CA ARG A 129 -11.17 1.98 -16.61
C ARG A 129 -10.16 3.01 -16.12
N SER A 130 -9.78 2.95 -14.84
CA SER A 130 -8.80 3.87 -14.27
C SER A 130 -7.43 3.76 -14.94
N TYR A 131 -6.98 2.54 -15.26
CA TYR A 131 -5.75 2.32 -16.03
C TYR A 131 -5.86 2.83 -17.47
N GLN A 132 -7.00 2.62 -18.13
CA GLN A 132 -7.23 3.12 -19.48
C GLN A 132 -7.25 4.65 -19.52
N GLU A 133 -7.97 5.30 -18.62
CA GLU A 133 -8.00 6.77 -18.52
C GLU A 133 -6.60 7.35 -18.25
N ALA A 134 -5.81 6.71 -17.39
CA ALA A 134 -4.43 7.11 -17.13
C ALA A 134 -3.55 6.91 -18.37
N TRP A 135 -3.73 5.81 -19.11
CA TRP A 135 -3.04 5.56 -20.37
C TRP A 135 -3.41 6.60 -21.42
N ASP A 136 -4.68 6.89 -21.61
CA ASP A 136 -5.16 7.81 -22.63
C ASP A 136 -4.59 9.22 -22.43
N LYS A 137 -4.48 9.65 -21.16
CA LYS A 137 -3.89 10.94 -20.74
C LYS A 137 -2.37 10.96 -20.72
N ALA A 138 -1.70 9.81 -20.83
CA ALA A 138 -0.24 9.75 -20.84
C ALA A 138 0.33 10.40 -22.11
N SER A 139 1.50 11.02 -21.98
CA SER A 139 2.19 11.64 -23.11
C SER A 139 2.63 10.59 -24.14
N PRO A 140 2.83 10.97 -25.41
CA PRO A 140 3.32 10.04 -26.44
C PRO A 140 4.61 9.34 -26.04
N GLU A 141 5.54 10.05 -25.37
CA GLU A 141 6.82 9.51 -24.90
C GLU A 141 6.61 8.41 -23.86
N VAL A 142 5.67 8.61 -22.94
CA VAL A 142 5.31 7.63 -21.91
C VAL A 142 4.65 6.40 -22.54
N LYS A 143 3.74 6.60 -23.49
CA LYS A 143 3.10 5.51 -24.24
C LYS A 143 4.12 4.69 -25.02
N GLU A 144 5.11 5.33 -25.64
CA GLU A 144 6.19 4.67 -26.36
C GLU A 144 7.12 3.88 -25.41
N ALA A 145 7.49 4.47 -24.28
CA ALA A 145 8.37 3.83 -23.29
C ALA A 145 7.74 2.56 -22.68
N TYR A 146 6.45 2.61 -22.35
CA TYR A 146 5.74 1.47 -21.77
C TYR A 146 5.22 0.48 -22.81
N GLY A 147 4.72 0.97 -23.94
CA GLY A 147 4.17 0.18 -25.04
C GLY A 147 2.79 -0.43 -24.77
N GLU A 148 1.99 -0.63 -25.80
CA GLU A 148 0.61 -1.15 -25.67
C GLU A 148 0.54 -2.56 -25.08
N ARG A 149 1.57 -3.38 -25.32
CA ARG A 149 1.67 -4.73 -24.73
C ARG A 149 1.72 -4.69 -23.21
N PHE A 150 2.34 -3.67 -22.63
CA PHE A 150 2.38 -3.48 -21.17
C PHE A 150 0.97 -3.19 -20.64
N LEU A 151 0.22 -2.29 -21.30
CA LEU A 151 -1.15 -1.99 -20.93
C LEU A 151 -2.03 -3.25 -21.02
N ALA A 152 -2.00 -3.95 -22.14
CA ALA A 152 -2.81 -5.16 -22.36
C ALA A 152 -2.55 -6.23 -21.28
N ARG A 153 -1.27 -6.47 -20.92
CA ARG A 153 -0.91 -7.40 -19.84
C ARG A 153 -1.37 -6.92 -18.48
N THR A 154 -1.29 -5.61 -18.20
CA THR A 154 -1.78 -5.00 -16.96
C THR A 154 -3.28 -5.19 -16.82
N LEU A 155 -4.05 -4.89 -17.86
CA LEU A 155 -5.52 -5.06 -17.87
C LEU A 155 -5.91 -6.54 -17.71
N LYS A 156 -5.17 -7.47 -18.33
CA LYS A 156 -5.38 -8.92 -18.14
C LYS A 156 -5.12 -9.35 -16.69
N ALA A 157 -4.07 -8.82 -16.06
CA ALA A 157 -3.76 -9.08 -14.65
C ALA A 157 -4.86 -8.54 -13.72
N VAL A 158 -5.37 -7.33 -13.99
CA VAL A 158 -6.52 -6.73 -13.29
C VAL A 158 -7.78 -7.60 -13.42
N GLY A 159 -8.05 -8.14 -14.61
CA GLY A 159 -9.16 -9.08 -14.84
C GLY A 159 -9.10 -10.34 -13.97
N SER A 160 -7.91 -10.72 -13.50
CA SER A 160 -7.71 -11.87 -12.63
C SER A 160 -7.76 -11.53 -11.13
N LEU A 161 -7.88 -10.26 -10.77
CA LEU A 161 -7.85 -9.80 -9.38
C LEU A 161 -9.05 -10.28 -8.58
N GLU A 162 -10.24 -10.30 -9.18
CA GLU A 162 -11.47 -10.71 -8.52
C GLU A 162 -11.37 -12.15 -7.98
N LYS A 163 -10.70 -13.05 -8.70
CA LYS A 163 -10.48 -14.44 -8.28
C LYS A 163 -9.64 -14.57 -7.00
N LYS A 164 -8.85 -13.55 -6.68
CA LYS A 164 -8.00 -13.51 -5.47
C LYS A 164 -8.71 -12.85 -4.28
N CYS A 165 -9.86 -12.22 -4.52
CA CYS A 165 -10.59 -11.50 -3.49
C CYS A 165 -11.43 -12.46 -2.64
N THR A 166 -11.43 -12.25 -1.33
CA THR A 166 -12.36 -12.93 -0.41
C THR A 166 -13.77 -12.34 -0.56
N HIS A 167 -14.78 -13.23 -0.58
CA HIS A 167 -16.19 -12.85 -0.64
C HIS A 167 -16.81 -12.59 0.74
N ASP A 168 -16.23 -13.18 1.78
CA ASP A 168 -16.67 -13.02 3.16
C ASP A 168 -16.21 -11.68 3.73
N LEU A 169 -17.07 -10.66 3.66
CA LEU A 169 -16.82 -9.34 4.23
C LEU A 169 -16.93 -9.33 5.75
N SER A 170 -17.47 -10.38 6.37
CA SER A 170 -17.63 -10.44 7.83
C SER A 170 -16.29 -10.40 8.55
N LEU A 171 -15.22 -10.88 7.91
CA LEU A 171 -13.85 -10.80 8.44
C LEU A 171 -13.42 -9.36 8.76
N VAL A 172 -13.87 -8.38 7.96
CA VAL A 172 -13.58 -6.96 8.17
C VAL A 172 -14.52 -6.39 9.24
N THR A 173 -15.82 -6.65 9.14
CA THR A 173 -16.81 -6.10 10.08
C THR A 173 -16.63 -6.66 11.49
N ASN A 174 -16.28 -7.92 11.64
CA ASN A 174 -15.97 -8.54 12.94
C ASN A 174 -14.73 -7.91 13.58
N CYS A 175 -13.73 -7.51 12.78
CA CYS A 175 -12.59 -6.75 13.28
C CYS A 175 -13.00 -5.36 13.76
N MET A 176 -13.88 -4.68 13.03
CA MET A 176 -14.43 -3.38 13.43
C MET A 176 -15.26 -3.50 14.70
N GLU A 177 -16.14 -4.49 14.78
CA GLU A 177 -16.95 -4.79 15.96
C GLU A 177 -16.06 -5.02 17.18
N HIS A 178 -15.09 -5.92 17.08
CA HIS A 178 -14.16 -6.18 18.18
C HIS A 178 -13.36 -4.91 18.56
N ALA A 179 -12.93 -4.09 17.61
CA ALA A 179 -12.26 -2.83 17.88
C ALA A 179 -13.15 -1.86 18.68
N LEU A 180 -14.46 -1.86 18.43
CA LEU A 180 -15.44 -1.01 19.10
C LEU A 180 -15.86 -1.56 20.48
N THR A 181 -16.05 -2.87 20.61
CA THR A 181 -16.72 -3.48 21.77
C THR A 181 -15.77 -4.11 22.79
N ALA A 182 -14.60 -4.61 22.39
CA ALA A 182 -13.73 -5.36 23.29
C ALA A 182 -13.21 -4.51 24.45
N CYS A 183 -13.13 -5.03 25.68
CA CYS A 183 -12.54 -4.30 26.81
C CYS A 183 -11.09 -3.87 26.54
N HIS A 184 -10.32 -4.74 25.86
CA HIS A 184 -8.93 -4.53 25.49
C HIS A 184 -8.75 -4.70 23.97
N PRO A 185 -9.11 -3.69 23.16
CA PRO A 185 -8.97 -3.80 21.71
C PRO A 185 -7.49 -3.79 21.31
N ARG A 186 -7.17 -4.49 20.22
CA ARG A 186 -5.86 -4.41 19.56
C ARG A 186 -5.70 -3.04 18.90
N THR A 187 -4.46 -2.63 18.67
CA THR A 187 -4.17 -1.41 17.90
C THR A 187 -4.30 -1.63 16.40
N ARG A 188 -4.10 -2.87 15.92
CA ARG A 188 -4.15 -3.25 14.50
C ARG A 188 -4.90 -4.55 14.30
N TYR A 189 -5.73 -4.60 13.26
CA TYR A 189 -6.53 -5.75 12.87
C TYR A 189 -6.34 -6.03 11.39
N SER A 190 -5.60 -7.10 11.08
CA SER A 190 -5.38 -7.52 9.70
C SER A 190 -6.46 -8.52 9.29
N ALA A 191 -7.42 -8.06 8.49
CA ALA A 191 -8.54 -8.86 8.04
C ALA A 191 -8.19 -9.59 6.74
N GLY A 192 -8.44 -10.91 6.69
CA GLY A 192 -8.05 -11.78 5.58
C GLY A 192 -6.82 -12.63 5.87
N TRP A 193 -6.75 -13.81 5.25
CA TRP A 193 -5.60 -14.71 5.37
C TRP A 193 -4.39 -14.17 4.61
N ASP A 194 -4.63 -13.52 3.48
CA ASP A 194 -3.63 -12.88 2.63
C ASP A 194 -2.95 -11.72 3.35
N ALA A 195 -3.71 -10.92 4.10
CA ALA A 195 -3.17 -9.87 4.96
C ALA A 195 -2.18 -10.45 5.99
N LYS A 196 -2.59 -11.51 6.70
CA LYS A 196 -1.81 -12.11 7.79
C LYS A 196 -0.59 -12.90 7.31
N LEU A 197 -0.74 -13.67 6.23
CA LEU A 197 0.24 -14.66 5.81
C LEU A 197 1.11 -14.23 4.63
N ILE A 198 0.70 -13.20 3.87
CA ILE A 198 1.45 -12.74 2.69
C ILE A 198 1.96 -11.31 2.93
N TYR A 199 1.05 -10.34 3.05
CA TYR A 199 1.44 -8.93 2.96
C TYR A 199 2.11 -8.40 4.24
N LEU A 200 1.68 -8.86 5.42
CA LEU A 200 2.34 -8.50 6.67
C LEU A 200 3.79 -9.03 6.72
N PRO A 201 4.06 -10.35 6.50
CA PRO A 201 5.45 -10.83 6.43
C PRO A 201 6.27 -10.05 5.39
N MET A 202 5.71 -9.83 4.20
CA MET A 202 6.36 -9.06 3.14
C MET A 202 6.74 -7.64 3.57
N SER A 203 5.93 -6.97 4.41
CA SER A 203 6.25 -5.63 4.93
C SER A 203 7.47 -5.56 5.85
N TYR A 204 7.89 -6.69 6.43
CA TYR A 204 9.07 -6.78 7.30
C TYR A 204 10.29 -7.37 6.59
N MET A 205 10.14 -7.86 5.35
CA MET A 205 11.25 -8.40 4.59
C MET A 205 12.19 -7.30 4.08
N PRO A 206 13.48 -7.60 3.86
CA PRO A 206 14.39 -6.71 3.16
C PRO A 206 13.81 -6.22 1.82
N THR A 207 13.89 -4.91 1.58
CA THR A 207 13.27 -4.25 0.41
C THR A 207 13.66 -4.92 -0.92
N PHE A 208 14.92 -5.32 -1.10
CA PHE A 208 15.38 -5.96 -2.33
C PHE A 208 14.66 -7.29 -2.62
N LEU A 209 14.25 -8.05 -1.58
CA LEU A 209 13.49 -9.29 -1.76
C LEU A 209 12.05 -8.98 -2.17
N VAL A 210 11.43 -8.00 -1.51
CA VAL A 210 10.07 -7.54 -1.86
C VAL A 210 10.04 -7.02 -3.30
N ASP A 211 11.02 -6.21 -3.69
CA ASP A 211 11.15 -5.69 -5.05
C ASP A 211 11.36 -6.82 -6.06
N ALA A 212 12.23 -7.80 -5.76
CA ALA A 212 12.43 -8.95 -6.63
C ALA A 212 11.14 -9.77 -6.81
N MET A 213 10.43 -10.09 -5.72
CA MET A 213 9.18 -10.85 -5.75
C MET A 213 8.09 -10.12 -6.53
N THR A 214 7.96 -8.81 -6.32
CA THR A 214 6.91 -8.00 -6.96
C THR A 214 7.21 -7.76 -8.42
N ASN A 215 8.45 -7.41 -8.78
CA ASN A 215 8.88 -7.15 -10.15
C ASN A 215 8.91 -8.42 -11.01
N TRP A 216 9.11 -9.59 -10.42
CA TRP A 216 9.02 -10.87 -11.13
C TRP A 216 7.64 -11.08 -11.77
N SER A 217 6.58 -10.63 -11.09
CA SER A 217 5.19 -10.83 -11.51
C SER A 217 4.62 -9.69 -12.37
N LYS A 218 5.27 -8.52 -12.39
CA LYS A 218 4.77 -7.33 -13.09
C LYS A 218 5.13 -7.36 -14.58
N PRO A 219 4.25 -6.87 -15.48
CA PRO A 219 4.60 -6.70 -16.88
C PRO A 219 5.75 -5.69 -17.01
N ARG A 220 6.67 -5.95 -17.95
CA ARG A 220 7.81 -5.06 -18.23
C ARG A 220 7.44 -4.03 -19.30
N PRO A 221 7.87 -2.76 -19.14
CA PRO A 221 7.81 -1.75 -20.19
C PRO A 221 8.50 -2.21 -21.48
N ALA A 222 8.10 -1.64 -22.62
CA ALA A 222 8.72 -1.92 -23.92
C ALA A 222 10.19 -1.50 -23.98
N LYS A 223 10.54 -0.35 -23.40
CA LYS A 223 11.92 0.16 -23.27
C LYS A 223 12.55 -0.18 -21.92
N ALA A 224 12.25 -1.34 -21.34
CA ALA A 224 12.88 -1.78 -20.09
C ALA A 224 14.37 -2.10 -20.31
N MET A 225 15.24 -1.57 -19.44
CA MET A 225 16.67 -1.92 -19.36
C MET A 225 16.90 -3.22 -18.60
#